data_AF-A0AA43CH83-F1
#
_entry.id   AF-A0AA43CH83-F1
#
_cell.length_a   1.000
_cell.length_b   1.000
_cell.length_c   1.000
_cell.angle_alpha   90.00
_cell.angle_beta   90.00
_cell.angle_gamma   90.00
#
_symmetry.space_group_name_H-M   'P 1'
#
loop_
_entity.id
_entity.type
_entity.pdbx_description
1 polymer ?
#
loop_
_entity_poly.entity_id
_entity_poly.type
_entity_poly.pdbx_seq_one_letter_code
_entity_poly.pdbx_strand_id
1 'polypeptide(L)'
;MSPQNLVLVLFLVAPLAVVFLFVRFVRGSRRGGTSTVRLLVGNGLLLLALALSVLPVGEIYYRFVYDASDGFDLGLASERWFERYYQRNAQGVRDSVDLRGPRSADRPRFTFIGDSYTNGHGLKDVEQRFVNRIRASRPEWDVQYIGDDGLETAELALRLSEFVRDGLQLEHVVYVHCGNDISDLVEEWRVAARKIYEDQPGWLLRHSWFLNTWYYRLRVSGDSELVDYFDMIAAAYQDGRWQ
;
A
#
# COMPACT_ATOMS: atom_id res chain seq x y z
N MET A 1 -12.23 -17.60 15.45
CA MET A 1 -11.79 -17.63 14.04
C MET A 1 -11.74 -16.18 13.55
N SER A 2 -10.66 -15.72 12.92
CA SER A 2 -10.61 -14.33 12.40
C SER A 2 -11.61 -14.13 11.26
N PRO A 3 -12.12 -12.91 11.02
CA PRO A 3 -13.01 -12.62 9.90
C PRO A 3 -12.45 -13.04 8.54
N GLN A 4 -11.14 -12.87 8.31
CA GLN A 4 -10.48 -13.29 7.06
C GLN A 4 -10.46 -14.82 6.91
N ASN A 5 -10.28 -15.56 8.00
CA ASN A 5 -10.40 -17.03 7.98
C ASN A 5 -11.82 -17.48 7.65
N LEU A 6 -12.83 -16.79 8.18
CA LEU A 6 -14.22 -17.07 7.85
C LEU A 6 -14.47 -16.87 6.35
N VAL A 7 -14.02 -15.75 5.77
CA VAL A 7 -14.17 -15.48 4.33
C VAL A 7 -13.52 -16.57 3.47
N LEU A 8 -12.29 -16.98 3.79
CA LEU A 8 -11.62 -18.07 3.07
C LEU A 8 -12.43 -19.39 3.15
N VAL A 9 -12.94 -19.75 4.33
CA VAL A 9 -13.80 -20.94 4.49
C VAL A 9 -15.05 -20.84 3.63
N LEU A 10 -15.73 -19.68 3.63
CA LEU A 10 -16.91 -19.45 2.80
C LEU A 10 -16.58 -19.61 1.30
N PHE A 11 -15.46 -19.05 0.84
CA PHE A 11 -15.01 -19.18 -0.55
C PHE A 11 -14.61 -20.60 -0.94
N LEU A 12 -14.10 -21.40 -0.01
CA LEU A 12 -13.82 -22.82 -0.24
C LEU A 12 -15.10 -23.65 -0.30
N VAL A 13 -16.07 -23.37 0.58
CA VAL A 13 -17.32 -24.14 0.68
C VAL A 13 -18.27 -23.84 -0.49
N ALA A 14 -18.34 -22.59 -0.95
CA ALA A 14 -19.27 -22.17 -2.01
C ALA A 14 -19.19 -23.01 -3.31
N PRO A 15 -18.03 -23.17 -3.97
CA PRO A 15 -17.93 -24.01 -5.17
C PRO A 15 -18.22 -25.48 -4.87
N LEU A 16 -17.82 -26.01 -3.69
CA LEU A 16 -18.10 -27.39 -3.29
C LEU A 16 -19.60 -27.64 -3.12
N ALA A 17 -20.33 -26.68 -2.55
CA ALA A 17 -21.78 -26.75 -2.43
C ALA A 17 -22.45 -26.77 -3.81
N VAL A 18 -22.00 -25.94 -4.75
CA VAL A 18 -22.52 -25.94 -6.13
C VAL A 18 -22.19 -27.25 -6.86
N VAL A 19 -20.98 -27.79 -6.70
CA VAL A 19 -20.62 -29.11 -7.24
C VAL A 19 -21.49 -30.21 -6.63
N PHE A 20 -21.76 -30.16 -5.33
CA PHE A 20 -22.67 -31.11 -4.68
C PHE A 20 -24.08 -31.03 -5.28
N LEU A 21 -24.62 -29.82 -5.48
CA LEU A 21 -25.92 -29.61 -6.14
C LEU A 21 -25.91 -30.14 -7.57
N PHE A 22 -24.84 -29.89 -8.34
CA PHE A 22 -24.65 -30.43 -9.69
C PHE A 22 -24.66 -31.96 -9.68
N VAL A 23 -23.91 -32.60 -8.79
CA VAL A 23 -23.88 -34.08 -8.68
C VAL A 23 -25.26 -34.62 -8.30
N ARG A 24 -25.96 -33.97 -7.37
CA ARG A 24 -27.34 -34.35 -6.98
C ARG A 24 -28.31 -34.19 -8.13
N PHE A 25 -28.20 -33.13 -8.91
CA PHE A 25 -28.99 -32.85 -10.10
C PHE A 25 -28.76 -33.90 -11.21
N VAL A 26 -27.50 -34.22 -11.51
CA VAL A 26 -27.15 -35.25 -12.49
C VAL A 26 -27.67 -36.63 -12.06
N ARG A 27 -27.49 -37.00 -10.78
CA ARG A 27 -27.99 -38.29 -10.25
C ARG A 27 -29.51 -38.39 -10.30
N GLY A 28 -30.24 -37.30 -10.02
CA GLY A 28 -31.70 -37.26 -10.12
C GLY A 28 -32.20 -37.29 -11.57
N SER A 29 -31.44 -36.71 -12.49
CA SER A 29 -31.81 -36.61 -13.91
C SER A 29 -31.65 -37.91 -14.70
N ARG A 30 -30.89 -38.90 -14.20
CA ARG A 30 -30.70 -40.23 -14.84
C ARG A 30 -31.99 -41.04 -15.00
N ARG A 31 -33.09 -40.65 -14.35
CA ARG A 31 -34.39 -41.37 -14.37
C ARG A 31 -35.39 -40.87 -15.42
N GLY A 32 -35.05 -39.85 -16.21
CA GLY A 32 -35.88 -39.39 -17.34
C GLY A 32 -35.01 -38.84 -18.47
N GLY A 33 -35.51 -38.82 -19.70
CA GLY A 33 -34.75 -38.37 -20.88
C GLY A 33 -34.10 -36.98 -20.74
N THR A 34 -33.11 -36.71 -21.58
CA THR A 34 -32.41 -35.41 -21.66
C THR A 34 -33.30 -34.36 -22.30
N SER A 35 -33.66 -33.31 -21.56
CA SER A 35 -34.33 -32.12 -22.09
C SER A 35 -33.37 -30.94 -22.16
N THR A 36 -33.62 -30.00 -23.08
CA THR A 36 -32.82 -28.77 -23.24
C THR A 36 -32.70 -27.99 -21.92
N VAL A 37 -33.79 -27.90 -21.15
CA VAL A 37 -33.79 -27.25 -19.83
C VAL A 37 -32.80 -27.92 -18.87
N ARG A 38 -32.72 -29.25 -18.87
CA ARG A 38 -31.78 -29.96 -17.99
C ARG A 38 -30.33 -29.72 -18.38
N LEU A 39 -30.04 -29.62 -19.69
CA LEU A 39 -28.71 -29.27 -20.18
C LEU A 39 -28.32 -27.85 -19.75
N LEU A 40 -29.23 -26.88 -19.89
CA LEU A 40 -28.98 -25.50 -19.46
C LEU A 40 -28.72 -25.40 -17.96
N VAL A 41 -29.52 -26.07 -17.12
CA VAL A 41 -29.32 -26.07 -15.66
C VAL A 41 -28.00 -26.75 -15.29
N GLY A 42 -27.68 -27.90 -15.89
CA GLY A 42 -26.42 -28.60 -15.64
C GLY A 42 -25.20 -27.77 -16.02
N ASN A 43 -25.20 -27.18 -17.21
CA ASN A 43 -24.12 -26.30 -17.67
C ASN A 43 -24.02 -25.03 -16.83
N GLY A 44 -25.16 -24.45 -16.42
CA GLY A 44 -25.21 -23.28 -15.55
C GLY A 44 -24.59 -23.56 -14.18
N LEU A 45 -24.90 -24.71 -13.56
CA LEU A 45 -24.29 -25.11 -12.29
C LEU A 45 -22.78 -25.36 -12.43
N LEU A 46 -22.35 -25.99 -13.52
CA LEU A 46 -20.92 -26.20 -13.77
C LEU A 46 -20.18 -24.87 -13.97
N LEU A 47 -20.74 -23.98 -14.79
CA LEU A 47 -20.17 -22.64 -15.02
C LEU A 47 -20.11 -21.83 -13.73
N LEU A 48 -21.17 -21.89 -12.90
CA LEU A 48 -21.20 -21.23 -11.61
C LEU A 48 -20.14 -21.80 -10.65
N ALA A 49 -19.95 -23.13 -10.61
CA ALA A 49 -18.91 -23.75 -9.80
C ALA A 49 -17.52 -23.27 -10.23
N LEU A 50 -17.24 -23.24 -11.54
CA LEU A 50 -15.97 -22.76 -12.09
C LEU A 50 -15.75 -21.27 -11.79
N ALA A 51 -16.77 -20.44 -11.94
CA ALA A 51 -16.70 -19.02 -11.62
C ALA A 51 -16.41 -18.79 -10.13
N LEU A 52 -17.10 -19.52 -9.24
CA LEU A 52 -16.88 -19.43 -7.80
C LEU A 52 -15.51 -19.96 -7.37
N SER A 53 -14.91 -20.88 -8.11
CA SER A 53 -13.53 -21.36 -7.83
C SER A 53 -12.47 -20.27 -7.99
N VAL A 54 -12.75 -19.18 -8.71
CA VAL A 54 -11.83 -18.02 -8.79
C VAL A 54 -11.66 -17.37 -7.42
N LEU A 55 -12.70 -17.33 -6.59
CA LEU A 55 -12.66 -16.69 -5.27
C LEU A 55 -11.62 -17.31 -4.33
N PRO A 56 -11.64 -18.63 -4.02
CA PRO A 56 -10.63 -19.23 -3.15
C PRO A 56 -9.23 -19.22 -3.78
N VAL A 57 -9.10 -19.39 -5.11
CA VAL A 57 -7.79 -19.31 -5.78
C VAL A 57 -7.19 -17.92 -5.63
N GLY A 58 -7.97 -16.88 -5.92
CA GLY A 58 -7.58 -15.49 -5.74
C GLY A 58 -7.27 -15.18 -4.28
N GLU A 59 -8.13 -15.61 -3.35
CA GLU A 59 -7.97 -15.37 -1.92
C GLU A 59 -6.67 -15.99 -1.42
N ILE A 60 -6.37 -17.23 -1.78
CA ILE A 60 -5.11 -17.90 -1.42
C ILE A 60 -3.91 -17.18 -2.03
N TYR A 61 -3.98 -16.81 -3.32
CA TYR A 61 -2.88 -16.11 -3.98
C TYR A 61 -2.57 -14.77 -3.31
N TYR A 62 -3.57 -13.90 -3.12
CA TYR A 62 -3.33 -12.60 -2.48
C TYR A 62 -2.97 -12.72 -1.00
N ARG A 63 -3.49 -13.74 -0.33
CA ARG A 63 -3.20 -13.99 1.08
C ARG A 63 -1.83 -14.61 1.33
N PHE A 64 -1.25 -15.38 0.43
CA PHE A 64 -0.01 -16.10 0.75
C PHE A 64 1.14 -15.87 -0.24
N VAL A 65 0.85 -15.37 -1.44
CA VAL A 65 1.84 -15.25 -2.51
C VAL A 65 2.07 -13.79 -2.90
N TYR A 66 1.01 -13.01 -3.09
CA TYR A 66 1.12 -11.59 -3.47
C TYR A 66 1.68 -10.75 -2.31
N ASP A 67 2.68 -9.91 -2.59
CA ASP A 67 3.43 -9.21 -1.56
C ASP A 67 4.01 -7.90 -2.11
N ALA A 68 3.18 -6.87 -2.13
CA ALA A 68 3.51 -5.54 -2.63
C ALA A 68 2.71 -4.48 -1.85
N SER A 69 3.31 -3.30 -1.70
CA SER A 69 2.58 -2.10 -1.29
C SER A 69 1.71 -1.56 -2.42
N ASP A 70 0.79 -0.67 -2.07
CA ASP A 70 0.15 0.25 -2.99
C ASP A 70 0.50 1.69 -2.59
N GLY A 71 0.49 2.63 -3.53
CA GLY A 71 0.97 3.99 -3.27
C GLY A 71 0.11 4.83 -2.30
N PHE A 72 -1.00 4.27 -1.81
CA PHE A 72 -1.94 4.93 -0.89
C PHE A 72 -2.14 4.15 0.41
N ASP A 73 -1.44 3.03 0.60
CA ASP A 73 -1.54 2.16 1.78
C ASP A 73 -2.95 1.74 2.19
N LEU A 74 -3.81 1.48 1.21
CA LEU A 74 -5.24 1.23 1.46
C LEU A 74 -5.57 -0.25 1.60
N GLY A 75 -4.86 -1.13 0.89
CA GLY A 75 -5.20 -2.55 0.82
C GLY A 75 -4.56 -3.40 1.92
N LEU A 76 -5.20 -4.53 2.26
CA LEU A 76 -4.64 -5.55 3.16
C LEU A 76 -3.25 -6.05 2.70
N ALA A 77 -3.02 -6.07 1.38
CA ALA A 77 -1.73 -6.40 0.80
C ALA A 77 -0.66 -5.36 1.15
N SER A 78 -0.99 -4.07 1.08
CA SER A 78 -0.07 -2.99 1.48
C SER A 78 0.16 -3.02 2.99
N GLU A 79 -0.90 -3.08 3.80
CA GLU A 79 -0.77 -3.17 5.27
C GLU A 79 0.23 -4.25 5.70
N ARG A 80 0.06 -5.48 5.19
CA ARG A 80 0.99 -6.57 5.49
C ARG A 80 2.40 -6.33 4.96
N TRP A 81 2.51 -5.72 3.78
CA TRP A 81 3.82 -5.38 3.22
C TRP A 81 4.55 -4.40 4.16
N PHE A 82 3.86 -3.39 4.68
CA PHE A 82 4.41 -2.44 5.65
C PHE A 82 4.79 -3.12 6.96
N GLU A 83 3.92 -3.93 7.54
CA GLU A 83 4.21 -4.68 8.76
C GLU A 83 5.50 -5.52 8.62
N ARG A 84 5.76 -6.05 7.43
CA ARG A 84 6.91 -6.92 7.16
C ARG A 84 8.19 -6.14 6.85
N TYR A 85 8.13 -5.13 5.98
CA TYR A 85 9.32 -4.50 5.38
C TYR A 85 9.57 -3.06 5.83
N TYR A 86 8.61 -2.42 6.50
CA TYR A 86 8.73 -1.06 7.00
C TYR A 86 9.11 -1.06 8.48
N GLN A 87 10.40 -1.30 8.74
CA GLN A 87 10.95 -1.28 10.09
C GLN A 87 11.58 0.08 10.39
N ARG A 88 11.26 0.63 11.57
CA ARG A 88 11.82 1.89 12.07
C ARG A 88 12.90 1.60 13.10
N ASN A 89 13.91 2.46 13.16
CA ASN A 89 14.95 2.41 14.19
C ASN A 89 14.45 3.00 15.53
N ALA A 90 15.34 3.11 16.53
CA ALA A 90 14.97 3.59 17.87
C ALA A 90 14.46 5.05 17.88
N GLN A 91 14.80 5.84 16.87
CA GLN A 91 14.35 7.21 16.70
C GLN A 91 13.11 7.34 15.80
N GLY A 92 12.48 6.22 15.43
CA GLY A 92 11.23 6.23 14.67
C GLY A 92 11.39 6.61 13.20
N VAL A 93 12.61 6.58 12.65
CA VAL A 93 12.86 6.75 11.21
C VAL A 93 13.16 5.40 10.56
N ARG A 94 12.82 5.25 9.28
CA ARG A 94 13.13 4.03 8.52
C ARG A 94 14.57 4.05 8.03
N ASP A 95 15.47 3.56 8.88
CA ASP A 95 16.89 3.46 8.57
C ASP A 95 17.51 2.23 9.27
N SER A 96 18.60 1.71 8.72
CA SER A 96 19.36 0.60 9.29
C SER A 96 20.35 1.04 10.38
N VAL A 97 20.53 2.35 10.55
CA VAL A 97 21.38 2.94 11.58
C VAL A 97 20.59 3.95 12.39
N ASP A 98 20.95 4.08 13.66
CA ASP A 98 20.42 5.13 14.53
C ASP A 98 21.02 6.50 14.15
N LEU A 99 20.22 7.54 14.34
CA LEU A 99 20.67 8.92 14.21
C LEU A 99 21.69 9.24 15.31
N ARG A 100 22.86 9.76 14.92
CA ARG A 100 23.96 10.04 15.85
C ARG A 100 23.91 11.50 16.28
N GLY A 101 23.80 11.74 17.58
CA GLY A 101 23.81 13.10 18.16
C GLY A 101 25.13 13.84 17.87
N PRO A 102 26.25 13.48 18.51
CA PRO A 102 27.54 14.14 18.30
C PRO A 102 28.06 13.89 16.88
N ARG A 103 28.58 14.94 16.25
CA ARG A 103 29.29 14.85 14.97
C ARG A 103 30.70 14.29 15.17
N SER A 104 31.15 13.44 14.25
CA SER A 104 32.57 13.08 14.18
C SER A 104 33.38 14.26 13.64
N ALA A 105 34.54 14.54 14.23
CA ALA A 105 35.42 15.60 13.72
C ALA A 105 36.01 15.26 12.34
N ASP A 106 36.10 13.96 12.01
CA ASP A 106 36.86 13.45 10.87
C ASP A 106 35.99 13.17 9.62
N ARG A 107 34.66 13.26 9.75
CA ARG A 107 33.71 12.93 8.66
C ARG A 107 32.69 14.06 8.50
N PRO A 108 32.57 14.67 7.30
CA PRO A 108 31.50 15.62 7.06
C PRO A 108 30.15 14.92 7.17
N ARG A 109 29.19 15.58 7.82
CA ARG A 109 27.83 15.05 8.01
C ARG A 109 26.86 15.59 6.97
N PHE A 110 26.13 14.68 6.34
CA PHE A 110 25.04 14.97 5.42
C PHE A 110 23.74 14.39 5.95
N THR A 111 22.81 15.26 6.34
CA THR A 111 21.47 14.90 6.78
C THR A 111 20.50 15.09 5.62
N PHE A 112 20.03 13.99 5.05
CA PHE A 112 18.99 14.00 4.03
C PHE A 112 17.63 14.14 4.71
N ILE A 113 16.82 15.07 4.23
CA ILE A 113 15.46 15.28 4.70
C ILE A 113 14.49 15.16 3.52
N GLY A 114 13.34 14.52 3.74
CA GLY A 114 12.31 14.39 2.71
C GLY A 114 11.19 13.42 3.08
N ASP A 115 10.39 13.11 2.07
CA ASP A 115 9.14 12.36 2.16
C ASP A 115 9.31 10.86 1.80
N SER A 116 8.26 10.26 1.24
CA SER A 116 8.20 8.86 0.79
C SER A 116 9.27 8.47 -0.22
N TYR A 117 9.71 9.38 -1.08
CA TYR A 117 10.81 9.12 -2.03
C TYR A 117 12.14 8.96 -1.30
N THR A 118 12.37 9.81 -0.30
CA THR A 118 13.58 9.76 0.54
C THR A 118 13.55 8.60 1.51
N ASN A 119 12.35 8.27 1.99
CA ASN A 119 12.07 7.14 2.86
C ASN A 119 12.18 5.77 2.17
N GLY A 120 12.08 5.76 0.83
CA GLY A 120 12.15 4.55 0.02
C GLY A 120 10.87 3.71 0.11
N HIS A 121 9.71 4.37 0.07
CA HIS A 121 8.40 3.71 -0.02
C HIS A 121 8.41 2.63 -1.11
N GLY A 122 7.83 1.45 -0.80
CA GLY A 122 7.78 0.31 -1.71
C GLY A 122 9.09 -0.50 -1.86
N LEU A 123 10.21 -0.07 -1.26
CA LEU A 123 11.43 -0.87 -1.22
C LEU A 123 11.38 -1.90 -0.09
N LYS A 124 11.64 -3.18 -0.37
CA LYS A 124 11.64 -4.23 0.69
C LYS A 124 12.85 -4.13 1.62
N ASP A 125 14.00 -3.76 1.06
CA ASP A 125 15.27 -3.65 1.75
C ASP A 125 15.62 -2.17 1.91
N VAL A 126 15.79 -1.72 3.16
CA VAL A 126 16.13 -0.34 3.49
C VAL A 126 17.48 0.08 2.91
N GLU A 127 18.40 -0.86 2.68
CA GLU A 127 19.70 -0.56 2.08
C GLU A 127 19.63 -0.19 0.60
N GLN A 128 18.50 -0.49 -0.07
CA GLN A 128 18.27 -0.10 -1.47
C GLN A 128 17.84 1.37 -1.61
N ARG A 129 17.44 2.02 -0.51
CA ARG A 129 17.09 3.43 -0.47
C ARG A 129 18.30 4.27 -0.88
N PHE A 130 18.10 5.32 -1.67
CA PHE A 130 19.24 6.04 -2.25
C PHE A 130 20.14 6.66 -1.17
N VAL A 131 19.60 7.10 -0.03
CA VAL A 131 20.40 7.64 1.08
C VAL A 131 21.34 6.57 1.66
N ASN A 132 20.84 5.33 1.83
CA ASN A 132 21.65 4.19 2.26
C ASN A 132 22.70 3.82 1.21
N ARG A 133 22.35 3.86 -0.08
CA ARG A 133 23.32 3.64 -1.16
C ARG A 133 24.41 4.71 -1.19
N ILE A 134 24.07 5.98 -0.95
CA ILE A 134 25.04 7.06 -0.79
C ILE A 134 25.95 6.76 0.39
N ARG A 135 25.40 6.43 1.56
CA ARG A 135 26.17 6.05 2.76
C ARG A 135 27.15 4.91 2.47
N ALA A 136 26.71 3.86 1.77
CA ALA A 136 27.55 2.73 1.41
C ALA A 136 28.66 3.10 0.42
N SER A 137 28.37 3.99 -0.54
CA SER A 137 29.34 4.46 -1.54
C SER A 137 30.31 5.52 -1.02
N ARG A 138 29.98 6.17 0.10
CA ARG A 138 30.74 7.27 0.72
C ARG A 138 31.05 6.97 2.19
N PRO A 139 31.87 5.95 2.48
CA PRO A 139 32.21 5.57 3.85
C PRO A 139 32.98 6.66 4.62
N GLU A 140 33.49 7.68 3.93
CA GLU A 140 34.11 8.87 4.50
C GLU A 140 33.08 9.91 4.98
N TRP A 141 31.79 9.80 4.63
CA TRP A 141 30.73 10.72 5.03
C TRP A 141 29.86 10.16 6.14
N ASP A 142 29.47 10.97 7.12
CA ASP A 142 28.42 10.61 8.08
C ASP A 142 27.05 10.94 7.48
N VAL A 143 26.41 9.94 6.86
CA VAL A 143 25.15 10.13 6.13
C VAL A 143 23.96 9.70 6.98
N GLN A 144 23.00 10.60 7.15
CA GLN A 144 21.81 10.40 7.98
C GLN A 144 20.53 10.78 7.23
N TYR A 145 19.39 10.33 7.76
CA TYR A 145 18.08 10.57 7.18
C TYR A 145 17.05 10.96 8.23
N ILE A 146 16.24 11.97 7.93
CA ILE A 146 15.04 12.32 8.68
C ILE A 146 13.88 12.43 7.70
N GLY A 147 12.80 11.71 7.97
CA GLY A 147 11.59 11.80 7.18
C GLY A 147 10.63 10.66 7.48
N ASP A 148 9.53 10.64 6.73
CA ASP A 148 8.52 9.60 6.72
C ASP A 148 7.72 9.68 5.42
N ASP A 149 6.92 8.66 5.14
CA ASP A 149 5.99 8.72 4.03
C ASP A 149 4.97 9.84 4.21
N GLY A 150 4.75 10.63 3.16
CA GLY A 150 3.73 11.68 3.11
C GLY A 150 4.04 12.96 3.89
N LEU A 151 5.26 13.13 4.44
CA LEU A 151 5.62 14.38 5.09
C LEU A 151 5.73 15.54 4.09
N GLU A 152 5.04 16.62 4.41
CA GLU A 152 5.11 17.88 3.67
C GLU A 152 6.24 18.78 4.20
N THR A 153 6.58 19.83 3.46
CA THR A 153 7.68 20.76 3.81
C THR A 153 7.59 21.26 5.25
N ALA A 154 6.40 21.67 5.69
CA ALA A 154 6.17 22.22 7.03
C ALA A 154 6.37 21.16 8.13
N GLU A 155 5.87 19.94 7.92
CA GLU A 155 5.99 18.84 8.87
C GLU A 155 7.44 18.36 8.98
N LEU A 156 8.15 18.31 7.86
CA LEU A 156 9.58 17.98 7.82
C LEU A 156 10.41 19.00 8.60
N ALA A 157 10.10 20.30 8.50
CA ALA A 157 10.76 21.35 9.26
C ALA A 157 10.52 21.22 10.78
N LEU A 158 9.30 20.85 11.19
CA LEU A 158 8.98 20.57 12.59
C LEU A 158 9.78 19.36 13.09
N ARG A 159 9.78 18.25 12.33
CA ARG A 159 10.49 17.03 12.69
C ARG A 159 12.00 17.23 12.79
N LEU A 160 12.60 17.99 11.86
CA LEU A 160 14.01 18.37 11.96
C LEU A 160 14.29 19.19 13.22
N SER A 161 13.40 20.12 13.57
CA SER A 161 13.53 20.96 14.76
C SER A 161 13.49 20.15 16.06
N GLU A 162 12.68 19.09 16.11
CA GLU A 162 12.65 18.14 17.23
C GLU A 162 13.98 17.41 17.39
N PHE A 163 14.52 16.84 16.30
CA PHE A 163 15.82 16.18 16.34
C PHE A 163 16.95 17.11 16.79
N VAL A 164 16.97 18.36 16.30
CA VAL A 164 17.97 19.36 16.73
C VAL A 164 17.83 19.68 18.21
N ARG A 165 16.59 19.80 18.72
CA ARG A 165 16.32 20.02 20.14
C ARG A 165 16.81 18.85 21.00
N ASP A 166 16.71 17.63 20.47
CA ASP A 166 17.18 16.40 21.12
C ASP A 166 18.69 16.16 20.97
N GLY A 167 19.43 17.16 20.46
CA GLY A 167 20.89 17.16 20.43
C GLY A 167 21.50 16.66 19.12
N LEU A 168 20.70 16.51 18.05
CA LEU A 168 21.24 16.25 16.72
C LEU A 168 22.03 17.46 16.22
N GLN A 169 23.31 17.24 15.91
CA GLN A 169 24.15 18.25 15.26
C GLN A 169 24.05 18.14 13.74
N LEU A 170 23.74 19.24 13.08
CA LEU A 170 23.69 19.38 11.62
C LEU A 170 24.98 20.02 11.08
N GLU A 171 25.37 19.64 9.86
CA GLU A 171 26.48 20.29 9.12
C GLU A 171 26.00 20.63 7.70
N HIS A 172 25.67 19.61 6.90
CA HIS A 172 25.01 19.78 5.62
C HIS A 172 23.62 19.16 5.67
N VAL A 173 22.60 19.93 5.28
CA VAL A 173 21.23 19.45 5.11
C VAL A 173 20.93 19.36 3.63
N VAL A 174 20.49 18.20 3.17
CA VAL A 174 20.07 17.96 1.80
C VAL A 174 18.57 17.76 1.80
N TYR A 175 17.82 18.77 1.37
CA TYR A 175 16.39 18.66 1.21
C TYR A 175 16.04 18.03 -0.13
N VAL A 176 15.32 16.92 -0.08
CA VAL A 176 14.88 16.15 -1.24
C VAL A 176 13.43 16.54 -1.49
N HIS A 177 13.25 17.62 -2.24
CA HIS A 177 11.96 18.13 -2.64
C HIS A 177 11.37 17.29 -3.78
N CYS A 178 10.13 16.85 -3.60
CA CYS A 178 9.33 16.15 -4.58
C CYS A 178 8.09 16.98 -4.93
N GLY A 179 7.40 16.62 -6.02
CA GLY A 179 6.24 17.39 -6.46
C GLY A 179 5.09 17.40 -5.45
N ASN A 180 4.99 16.39 -4.59
CA ASN A 180 3.93 16.32 -3.61
C ASN A 180 4.14 17.23 -2.40
N ASP A 181 5.31 17.87 -2.21
CA ASP A 181 5.60 18.75 -1.07
C ASP A 181 4.76 20.05 -1.00
N ILE A 182 3.86 20.27 -1.97
CA ILE A 182 2.88 21.36 -2.04
C ILE A 182 1.47 20.89 -1.65
N SER A 183 1.27 19.60 -1.40
CA SER A 183 -0.06 19.00 -1.33
C SER A 183 -0.89 19.53 -0.15
N ASP A 184 -0.25 20.03 0.91
CA ASP A 184 -0.90 20.73 2.02
C ASP A 184 -1.50 22.10 1.65
N LEU A 185 -1.02 22.71 0.56
CA LEU A 185 -1.55 23.97 0.01
C LEU A 185 -2.66 23.76 -1.03
N VAL A 186 -2.92 22.50 -1.40
CA VAL A 186 -3.95 22.12 -2.38
C VAL A 186 -5.18 21.60 -1.66
N GLU A 187 -6.12 22.49 -1.33
CA GLU A 187 -7.32 22.12 -0.55
C GLU A 187 -8.17 21.05 -1.25
N GLU A 188 -8.26 21.11 -2.58
CA GLU A 188 -8.95 20.12 -3.41
C GLU A 188 -8.39 18.71 -3.17
N TRP A 189 -7.06 18.57 -3.12
CA TRP A 189 -6.40 17.33 -2.78
C TRP A 189 -6.68 16.90 -1.34
N ARG A 190 -6.60 17.81 -0.38
CA ARG A 190 -6.82 17.48 1.05
C ARG A 190 -8.20 16.92 1.30
N VAL A 191 -9.22 17.47 0.64
CA VAL A 191 -10.60 16.97 0.70
C VAL A 191 -10.71 15.59 0.06
N ALA A 192 -10.13 15.41 -1.13
CA ALA A 192 -10.10 14.13 -1.83
C ALA A 192 -9.39 13.04 -1.00
N ALA A 193 -8.16 13.31 -0.56
CA ALA A 193 -7.36 12.42 0.27
C ALA A 193 -8.12 11.98 1.53
N ARG A 194 -8.74 12.92 2.24
CA ARG A 194 -9.55 12.60 3.43
C ARG A 194 -10.66 11.60 3.10
N LYS A 195 -11.43 11.86 2.04
CA LYS A 195 -12.49 10.97 1.58
C LYS A 195 -11.95 9.59 1.16
N ILE A 196 -10.75 9.54 0.59
CA ILE A 196 -10.09 8.29 0.22
C ILE A 196 -9.80 7.42 1.45
N TYR A 197 -9.18 8.01 2.47
CA TYR A 197 -8.81 7.30 3.70
C TYR A 197 -9.98 7.01 4.64
N GLU A 198 -11.01 7.86 4.65
CA GLU A 198 -12.20 7.68 5.50
C GLU A 198 -13.22 6.67 4.93
N ASP A 199 -13.29 6.53 3.60
CA ASP A 199 -14.24 5.62 2.98
C ASP A 199 -13.80 4.15 3.10
N GLN A 200 -14.53 3.43 3.94
CA GLN A 200 -14.25 2.04 4.30
C GLN A 200 -15.20 1.11 3.53
N PRO A 201 -14.68 0.11 2.79
CA PRO A 201 -15.54 -0.76 2.01
C PRO A 201 -16.39 -1.68 2.90
N GLY A 202 -17.38 -2.36 2.31
CA GLY A 202 -18.24 -3.28 3.04
C GLY A 202 -17.48 -4.45 3.69
N TRP A 203 -18.10 -5.12 4.66
CA TRP A 203 -17.48 -6.18 5.48
C TRP A 203 -16.73 -7.25 4.66
N LEU A 204 -17.34 -7.77 3.60
CA LEU A 204 -16.70 -8.81 2.76
C LEU A 204 -15.43 -8.30 2.07
N LEU A 205 -15.47 -7.06 1.55
CA LEU A 205 -14.33 -6.42 0.89
C LEU A 205 -13.21 -6.06 1.88
N ARG A 206 -13.54 -5.76 3.14
CA ARG A 206 -12.54 -5.52 4.20
C ARG A 206 -11.85 -6.78 4.69
N HIS A 207 -12.44 -7.95 4.48
CA HIS A 207 -11.94 -9.20 5.05
C HIS A 207 -11.55 -10.26 4.01
N SER A 208 -11.75 -10.01 2.71
CA SER A 208 -11.23 -10.83 1.61
C SER A 208 -9.95 -10.22 1.06
N TRP A 209 -8.83 -10.93 1.12
CA TRP A 209 -7.58 -10.50 0.48
C TRP A 209 -7.75 -10.25 -1.03
N PHE A 210 -8.50 -11.12 -1.71
CA PHE A 210 -8.72 -11.00 -3.15
C PHE A 210 -9.60 -9.81 -3.51
N LEU A 211 -10.79 -9.74 -2.91
CA LEU A 211 -11.74 -8.69 -3.27
C LEU A 211 -11.30 -7.31 -2.76
N ASN A 212 -10.61 -7.25 -1.61
CA ASN A 212 -10.00 -6.01 -1.11
C ASN A 212 -9.01 -5.42 -2.14
N THR A 213 -8.08 -6.26 -2.61
CA THR A 213 -7.06 -5.82 -3.56
C THR A 213 -7.68 -5.31 -4.86
N TRP A 214 -8.68 -6.01 -5.40
CA TRP A 214 -9.36 -5.57 -6.61
C TRP A 214 -10.24 -4.34 -6.39
N TYR A 215 -10.90 -4.24 -5.24
CA TYR A 215 -11.69 -3.06 -4.89
C TYR A 215 -10.83 -1.80 -4.93
N TYR A 216 -9.68 -1.79 -4.25
CA TYR A 216 -8.82 -0.61 -4.24
C TYR A 216 -8.15 -0.34 -5.58
N ARG A 217 -7.77 -1.37 -6.35
CA ARG A 217 -7.26 -1.16 -7.72
C ARG A 217 -8.29 -0.51 -8.64
N LEU A 218 -9.54 -1.01 -8.59
CA LEU A 218 -10.62 -0.46 -9.41
C LEU A 218 -11.01 0.94 -8.96
N ARG A 219 -11.04 1.18 -7.64
CA ARG A 219 -11.28 2.50 -7.06
C ARG A 219 -10.23 3.50 -7.52
N VAL A 220 -8.95 3.21 -7.35
CA VAL A 220 -7.84 4.08 -7.80
C VAL A 220 -7.92 4.33 -9.30
N SER A 221 -8.24 3.31 -10.11
CA SER A 221 -8.33 3.48 -11.57
C SER A 221 -9.56 4.27 -12.06
N GLY A 222 -10.61 4.34 -11.24
CA GLY A 222 -11.88 4.94 -11.60
C GLY A 222 -12.17 6.28 -10.92
N ASP A 223 -11.36 6.66 -9.95
CA ASP A 223 -11.51 7.92 -9.20
C ASP A 223 -10.68 9.01 -9.88
N SER A 224 -11.35 9.97 -10.52
CA SER A 224 -10.70 11.08 -11.21
C SER A 224 -9.83 11.92 -10.27
N GLU A 225 -10.20 12.03 -8.98
CA GLU A 225 -9.42 12.78 -8.00
C GLU A 225 -8.04 12.13 -7.74
N LEU A 226 -7.95 10.81 -7.89
CA LEU A 226 -6.70 10.05 -7.77
C LEU A 226 -5.90 10.00 -9.06
N VAL A 227 -6.59 9.85 -10.20
CA VAL A 227 -5.95 9.81 -11.52
C VAL A 227 -5.33 11.15 -11.86
N ASP A 228 -6.04 12.25 -11.57
CA ASP A 228 -5.62 13.61 -11.92
C ASP A 228 -4.72 14.23 -10.83
N TYR A 229 -4.29 13.45 -9.83
CA TYR A 229 -3.46 13.93 -8.71
C TYR A 229 -2.24 14.71 -9.19
N PHE A 230 -1.44 14.13 -10.08
CA PHE A 230 -0.22 14.78 -10.57
C PHE A 230 -0.51 16.03 -11.41
N ASP A 231 -1.62 16.06 -12.14
CA ASP A 231 -2.03 17.23 -12.92
C ASP A 231 -2.48 18.37 -12.01
N MET A 232 -3.22 18.05 -10.95
CA MET A 232 -3.62 19.00 -9.91
C MET A 232 -2.41 19.58 -9.17
N ILE A 233 -1.45 18.74 -8.79
CA ILE A 233 -0.20 19.18 -8.17
C ILE A 233 0.61 20.06 -9.13
N ALA A 234 0.74 19.67 -10.39
CA ALA A 234 1.43 20.47 -11.40
C ALA A 234 0.76 21.84 -11.60
N ALA A 235 -0.58 21.91 -11.58
CA ALA A 235 -1.32 23.16 -11.66
C ALA A 235 -1.06 24.07 -10.44
N ALA A 236 -0.96 23.50 -9.23
CA ALA A 236 -0.67 24.25 -8.00
C ALA A 236 0.74 24.88 -8.00
N TYR A 237 1.71 24.29 -8.70
CA TYR A 237 3.00 24.97 -8.91
C TYR A 237 2.91 26.15 -9.89
N GLN A 238 1.97 26.11 -10.84
CA GLN A 238 1.81 27.14 -11.87
C GLN A 238 1.01 28.36 -11.38
N ASP A 239 0.07 28.18 -10.46
CA ASP A 239 -0.79 29.25 -9.97
C ASP A 239 -0.18 30.08 -8.82
N GLY A 240 1.00 29.69 -8.33
CA GLY A 240 1.80 30.46 -7.38
C GLY A 240 1.40 30.28 -5.92
N ARG A 241 0.54 29.30 -5.56
CA ARG A 241 0.14 29.04 -4.16
C ARG A 241 1.31 28.75 -3.20
N TRP A 242 2.48 28.39 -3.72
CA TRP A 242 3.70 28.11 -2.95
C TRP A 242 4.54 29.36 -2.60
N GLN A 243 4.20 30.55 -3.14
CA GLN A 243 4.89 31.83 -2.91
C GLN A 243 4.34 32.56 -1.68
#